data_AF-N9WIY1-F1
#
_entry.id   AF-N9WIY1-F1
#
_cell.length_a   1.000
_cell.length_b   1.000
_cell.length_c   1.000
_cell.angle_alpha   90.00
_cell.angle_beta   90.00
_cell.angle_gamma   90.00
#
_symmetry.space_group_name_H-M   'P 1'
#
loop_
_entity.id
_entity.type
_entity.pdbx_description
1 polymer ?
#
loop_
_entity_poly.entity_id
_entity_poly.type
_entity_poly.pdbx_seq_one_letter_code
_entity_poly.pdbx_strand_id
1 'polypeptide(L)'
;MGLFHKHKERAALEDLHICFVCDAGMGSSAMAAGQLQKKLKAHGISCRVKNCAIDEVAPDAEILISHQNFAQRIQKQFPTVRYYSVQGFMNDEEYENIVEDIMIFRKKKEEKKNNILEKSNILLNCRADNSDEAIVAMGKLLQGAGYIDEGYIQGMLNRDHSLTTYIGNDIAIPHGEYEVKDCVKKTGIAVMIYPDGIKWADGRARIVIGIAAKNDDHMAILANIAEKLGEMEMVEKVVAGDVDTVYEILAGDAA
;
A
#
# COMPACT_ATOMS: atom_id res chain seq x y z
N MET A 1 14.68 -34.17 10.09
CA MET A 1 15.03 -32.74 10.06
C MET A 1 15.11 -32.31 8.60
N GLY A 2 14.21 -31.58 7.98
CA GLY A 2 13.02 -30.85 8.40
C GLY A 2 12.58 -30.11 7.14
N LEU A 3 11.68 -30.74 6.37
CA LEU A 3 11.03 -30.19 5.19
C LEU A 3 10.13 -29.01 5.61
N PHE A 4 10.68 -27.81 5.81
CA PHE A 4 9.88 -26.66 6.27
C PHE A 4 10.36 -25.28 5.76
N HIS A 5 11.02 -25.22 4.59
CA HIS A 5 11.50 -23.92 4.06
C HIS A 5 11.08 -23.57 2.63
N LYS A 6 10.22 -24.36 1.96
CA LYS A 6 9.75 -24.04 0.59
C LYS A 6 8.38 -23.36 0.48
N HIS A 7 7.71 -23.06 1.60
CA HIS A 7 6.36 -22.49 1.56
C HIS A 7 6.28 -20.98 1.78
N LYS A 8 7.36 -20.30 2.21
CA LYS A 8 7.32 -18.86 2.51
C LYS A 8 7.68 -17.93 1.35
N GLU A 9 8.42 -18.41 0.34
CA GLU A 9 8.76 -17.60 -0.85
C GLU A 9 7.66 -17.57 -1.93
N ARG A 10 6.64 -18.42 -1.82
CA ARG A 10 5.57 -18.52 -2.84
C ARG A 10 4.34 -17.67 -2.52
N ALA A 11 4.26 -17.10 -1.32
CA ALA A 11 3.15 -16.26 -0.87
C ALA A 11 3.26 -14.81 -1.35
N ALA A 12 4.35 -14.44 -2.03
CA ALA A 12 4.63 -13.07 -2.48
C ALA A 12 4.28 -12.80 -3.97
N LEU A 13 3.50 -13.68 -4.62
CA LEU A 13 3.23 -13.60 -6.07
C LEU A 13 1.78 -13.95 -6.47
N GLU A 14 0.79 -13.79 -5.59
CA GLU A 14 -0.62 -13.87 -6.02
C GLU A 14 -1.31 -12.53 -5.75
N ASP A 15 -1.28 -11.62 -6.73
CA ASP A 15 -1.82 -10.26 -6.58
C ASP A 15 -3.36 -10.20 -6.52
N LEU A 16 -4.04 -11.25 -7.00
CA LEU A 16 -5.50 -11.36 -7.06
C LEU A 16 -5.97 -12.82 -6.96
N HIS A 17 -7.01 -13.06 -6.17
CA HIS A 17 -7.67 -14.38 -6.08
C HIS A 17 -8.85 -14.45 -7.05
N ILE A 18 -8.64 -15.10 -8.20
CA ILE A 18 -9.59 -15.15 -9.31
C ILE A 18 -10.16 -16.56 -9.46
N CYS A 19 -11.48 -16.68 -9.52
CA CYS A 19 -12.18 -17.96 -9.70
C CYS A 19 -13.06 -17.96 -10.95
N PHE A 20 -12.85 -18.93 -11.83
CA PHE A 20 -13.78 -19.27 -12.90
C PHE A 20 -14.78 -20.31 -12.38
N VAL A 21 -16.05 -19.94 -12.31
CA VAL A 21 -17.11 -20.66 -11.62
C VAL A 21 -18.04 -21.36 -12.62
N CYS A 22 -18.44 -22.59 -12.33
CA CYS A 22 -19.40 -23.36 -13.14
C CYS A 22 -20.40 -24.11 -12.22
N ASP A 23 -21.58 -24.46 -12.72
CA ASP A 23 -22.65 -25.09 -11.93
C ASP A 23 -22.38 -26.57 -11.60
N ALA A 24 -21.82 -27.35 -12.53
CA ALA A 24 -21.62 -28.79 -12.32
C ALA A 24 -20.47 -29.44 -13.11
N GLY A 25 -19.65 -28.67 -13.83
CA GLY A 25 -18.66 -29.23 -14.77
C GLY A 25 -17.30 -28.55 -14.72
N MET A 26 -16.27 -29.31 -14.32
CA MET A 26 -14.89 -28.82 -14.27
C MET A 26 -14.27 -28.60 -15.66
N GLY A 27 -14.71 -29.32 -16.70
CA GLY A 27 -14.08 -29.30 -18.03
C GLY A 27 -14.07 -27.92 -18.71
N SER A 28 -15.24 -27.32 -18.92
CA SER A 28 -15.35 -26.00 -19.57
C SER A 28 -14.76 -24.88 -18.72
N SER A 29 -14.88 -24.97 -17.40
CA SER A 29 -14.29 -24.01 -16.45
C SER A 29 -12.76 -24.06 -16.45
N ALA A 30 -12.16 -25.24 -16.61
CA ALA A 30 -10.70 -25.39 -16.66
C ALA A 30 -10.12 -24.79 -17.96
N MET A 31 -10.81 -24.99 -19.09
CA MET A 31 -10.40 -24.38 -20.36
C MET A 31 -10.47 -22.85 -20.31
N ALA A 32 -11.59 -22.31 -19.82
CA ALA A 32 -11.80 -20.88 -19.70
C ALA A 32 -10.83 -20.23 -18.70
N ALA A 33 -10.60 -20.88 -17.56
CA ALA A 33 -9.58 -20.47 -16.59
C ALA A 33 -8.18 -20.47 -17.23
N GLY A 34 -7.85 -21.48 -18.04
CA GLY A 34 -6.58 -21.55 -18.77
C GLY A 34 -6.40 -20.42 -19.78
N GLN A 35 -7.45 -20.03 -20.50
CA GLN A 35 -7.41 -18.90 -21.44
C GLN A 35 -7.18 -17.58 -20.71
N LEU A 36 -7.95 -17.32 -19.64
CA LEU A 36 -7.80 -16.12 -18.83
C LEU A 36 -6.41 -16.05 -18.18
N GLN A 37 -5.94 -17.17 -17.62
CA GLN A 37 -4.60 -17.31 -17.05
C GLN A 37 -3.50 -16.96 -18.07
N LYS A 38 -3.63 -17.43 -19.32
CA LYS A 38 -2.67 -17.16 -20.39
C LYS A 38 -2.65 -15.68 -20.77
N LYS A 39 -3.82 -15.04 -20.87
CA LYS A 39 -3.94 -13.61 -21.19
C LYS A 39 -3.40 -12.72 -20.07
N LEU A 40 -3.77 -12.99 -18.81
CA LEU A 40 -3.23 -12.30 -17.65
C LEU A 40 -1.69 -12.37 -17.62
N LYS A 41 -1.13 -13.56 -17.88
CA LYS A 41 0.33 -13.74 -17.97
C LYS A 41 0.97 -12.95 -19.12
N ALA A 42 0.30 -12.84 -20.27
CA ALA A 42 0.78 -12.06 -21.40
C ALA A 42 0.87 -10.55 -21.08
N HIS A 43 0.02 -10.07 -20.17
CA HIS A 43 0.03 -8.70 -19.63
C HIS A 43 0.89 -8.54 -18.37
N GLY A 44 1.78 -9.50 -18.08
CA GLY A 44 2.70 -9.43 -16.92
C GLY A 44 2.05 -9.69 -15.56
N ILE A 45 0.77 -10.09 -15.51
CA ILE A 45 0.09 -10.38 -14.25
C ILE A 45 0.41 -11.81 -13.81
N SER A 46 1.14 -11.92 -12.70
CA SER A 46 1.36 -13.18 -11.99
C SER A 46 0.24 -13.40 -10.98
N CYS A 47 -0.86 -14.03 -11.40
CA CYS A 47 -1.91 -14.50 -10.50
C CYS A 47 -2.40 -15.88 -10.93
N ARG A 48 -3.10 -16.60 -10.05
CA ARG A 48 -3.67 -17.92 -10.37
C ARG A 48 -5.18 -17.82 -10.56
N VAL A 49 -5.66 -18.16 -11.74
CA VAL A 49 -7.08 -18.36 -12.02
C VAL A 49 -7.45 -19.79 -11.62
N LYS A 50 -8.20 -19.94 -10.54
CA LYS A 50 -8.75 -21.23 -10.09
C LYS A 50 -10.04 -21.51 -10.84
N ASN A 51 -10.39 -22.77 -11.03
CA ASN A 51 -11.73 -23.17 -11.47
C ASN A 51 -12.42 -23.95 -10.36
N CYS A 52 -13.72 -23.73 -10.14
CA CYS A 52 -14.48 -24.38 -9.06
C CYS A 52 -15.99 -24.43 -9.36
N ALA A 53 -16.72 -25.25 -8.59
CA ALA A 53 -18.17 -25.18 -8.57
C ALA A 53 -18.66 -23.92 -7.82
N ILE A 54 -19.90 -23.47 -8.10
CA ILE A 54 -20.51 -22.30 -7.42
C ILE A 54 -20.47 -22.44 -5.90
N ASP A 55 -20.72 -23.66 -5.40
CA ASP A 55 -20.80 -23.93 -3.96
C ASP A 55 -19.41 -24.16 -3.31
N GLU A 56 -18.33 -24.12 -4.11
CA GLU A 56 -16.93 -24.33 -3.70
C GLU A 56 -16.07 -23.06 -3.82
N VAL A 57 -16.68 -21.90 -4.12
CA VAL A 57 -15.98 -20.63 -4.21
C VAL A 57 -15.34 -20.28 -2.87
N ALA A 58 -14.04 -20.00 -2.88
CA ALA A 58 -13.29 -19.67 -1.68
C ALA A 58 -13.75 -18.33 -1.08
N PRO A 59 -13.81 -18.17 0.26
CA PRO A 59 -14.27 -16.93 0.89
C PRO A 59 -13.41 -15.69 0.59
N ASP A 60 -12.15 -15.92 0.21
CA ASP A 60 -11.17 -14.89 -0.15
C ASP A 60 -11.14 -14.60 -1.66
N ALA A 61 -12.08 -15.13 -2.44
CA ALA A 61 -12.20 -14.82 -3.86
C ALA A 61 -12.55 -13.33 -4.05
N GLU A 62 -11.74 -12.64 -4.84
CA GLU A 62 -11.92 -11.22 -5.14
C GLU A 62 -12.69 -11.02 -6.44
N ILE A 63 -12.53 -11.95 -7.38
CA ILE A 63 -13.09 -11.87 -8.73
C ILE A 63 -13.67 -13.24 -9.11
N LEU A 64 -14.93 -13.23 -9.54
CA LEU A 64 -15.63 -14.37 -10.09
C LEU A 64 -15.89 -14.17 -11.58
N ILE A 65 -15.64 -15.20 -12.38
CA ILE A 65 -15.99 -15.24 -13.80
C ILE A 65 -16.84 -16.47 -14.06
N SER A 66 -17.92 -16.36 -14.84
CA SER A 66 -18.68 -17.54 -15.26
C SER A 66 -19.36 -17.34 -16.61
N HIS A 67 -19.97 -18.39 -17.16
CA HIS A 67 -20.85 -18.23 -18.31
C HIS A 67 -22.10 -17.41 -17.93
N GLN A 68 -22.60 -16.56 -18.83
CA GLN A 68 -23.76 -15.69 -18.58
C GLN A 68 -25.00 -16.40 -18.00
N ASN A 69 -25.20 -17.68 -18.36
CA ASN A 69 -26.30 -18.51 -17.84
C ASN A 69 -26.29 -18.67 -16.31
N PHE A 70 -25.14 -18.47 -15.66
CA PHE A 70 -25.00 -18.58 -14.20
C PHE A 70 -24.93 -17.22 -13.49
N ALA A 71 -25.00 -16.11 -14.23
CA ALA A 71 -24.84 -14.76 -13.69
C ALA A 71 -25.82 -14.45 -12.54
N GLN A 72 -27.11 -14.77 -12.72
CA GLN A 72 -28.12 -14.52 -11.69
C GLN A 72 -27.83 -15.27 -10.39
N ARG A 73 -27.40 -16.54 -10.48
CA ARG A 73 -27.09 -17.36 -9.30
C ARG A 73 -25.86 -16.83 -8.58
N ILE A 74 -24.79 -16.50 -9.31
CA ILE A 74 -23.55 -15.98 -8.72
C ILE A 74 -23.80 -14.61 -8.06
N GLN A 75 -24.47 -13.69 -8.73
CA GLN A 75 -24.76 -12.37 -8.16
C GLN A 75 -25.66 -12.44 -6.92
N LYS A 76 -26.57 -13.43 -6.84
CA LYS A 76 -27.40 -13.65 -5.65
C LYS A 76 -26.60 -14.20 -4.47
N GLN A 77 -25.65 -15.11 -4.72
CA GLN A 77 -24.87 -15.78 -3.69
C GLN A 77 -23.64 -14.97 -3.24
N PHE A 78 -23.05 -14.19 -4.16
CA PHE A 78 -21.85 -13.39 -3.94
C PHE A 78 -22.10 -11.91 -4.33
N PRO A 79 -23.02 -11.21 -3.64
CA PRO A 79 -23.47 -9.87 -4.06
C PRO A 79 -22.39 -8.80 -3.96
N THR A 80 -21.33 -9.04 -3.19
CA THR A 80 -20.24 -8.10 -2.94
C THR A 80 -18.96 -8.42 -3.71
N VAL A 81 -18.89 -9.60 -4.35
CA VAL A 81 -17.68 -10.02 -5.08
C VAL A 81 -17.75 -9.51 -6.50
N ARG A 82 -16.62 -9.03 -7.03
CA ARG A 82 -16.55 -8.52 -8.41
C ARG A 82 -16.84 -9.67 -9.38
N TYR A 83 -17.77 -9.46 -10.29
CA TYR A 83 -18.25 -10.51 -11.19
C TYR A 83 -18.17 -10.09 -12.66
N TYR A 84 -17.67 -11.00 -13.49
CA TYR A 84 -17.69 -10.90 -14.95
C TYR A 84 -18.39 -12.11 -15.56
N SER A 85 -19.13 -11.91 -16.65
CA SER A 85 -19.73 -13.00 -17.41
C SER A 85 -19.05 -13.15 -18.76
N VAL A 86 -18.92 -14.38 -19.24
CA VAL A 86 -18.56 -14.69 -20.63
C VAL A 86 -19.74 -15.32 -21.38
N GLN A 87 -19.90 -15.00 -22.67
CA GLN A 87 -20.86 -15.67 -23.55
C GLN A 87 -20.24 -16.87 -24.27
N GLY A 88 -18.93 -16.83 -24.51
CA GLY A 88 -18.22 -17.89 -25.23
C GLY A 88 -16.87 -18.20 -24.59
N PHE A 89 -16.58 -19.48 -24.38
CA PHE A 89 -15.31 -19.91 -23.77
C PHE A 89 -14.07 -19.73 -24.66
N MET A 90 -14.24 -19.23 -25.89
CA MET A 90 -13.15 -18.99 -26.85
C MET A 90 -13.19 -17.58 -27.44
N ASN A 91 -14.02 -16.67 -26.89
CA ASN A 91 -14.16 -15.32 -27.42
C ASN A 91 -13.01 -14.42 -26.94
N ASP A 92 -11.93 -14.33 -27.71
CA ASP A 92 -10.72 -13.62 -27.29
C ASP A 92 -10.95 -12.14 -26.92
N GLU A 93 -11.88 -11.43 -27.57
CA GLU A 93 -12.20 -10.03 -27.29
C GLU A 93 -12.82 -9.86 -25.89
N GLU A 94 -13.72 -10.75 -25.52
CA GLU A 94 -14.40 -10.73 -24.22
C GLU A 94 -13.41 -10.94 -23.07
N TYR A 95 -12.46 -11.87 -23.22
CA TYR A 95 -11.41 -12.06 -22.22
C TYR A 95 -10.43 -10.88 -22.18
N GLU A 96 -10.19 -10.19 -23.29
CA GLU A 96 -9.32 -9.02 -23.32
C GLU A 96 -9.92 -7.89 -22.46
N ASN A 97 -11.20 -7.59 -22.65
CA ASN A 97 -11.93 -6.59 -21.85
C ASN A 97 -11.91 -6.95 -20.35
N ILE A 98 -12.09 -8.23 -20.00
CA ILE A 98 -12.02 -8.69 -18.61
C ILE A 98 -10.61 -8.46 -18.04
N VAL A 99 -9.55 -8.71 -18.82
CA VAL A 99 -8.17 -8.48 -18.39
C VAL A 99 -7.88 -7.00 -18.18
N GLU A 100 -8.33 -6.12 -19.07
CA GLU A 100 -8.20 -4.67 -18.92
C GLU A 100 -8.88 -4.17 -17.63
N ASP A 101 -10.11 -4.62 -17.37
CA ASP A 101 -10.82 -4.28 -16.15
C ASP A 101 -10.11 -4.80 -14.88
N ILE A 102 -9.54 -6.01 -14.95
CA ILE A 102 -8.73 -6.59 -13.87
C ILE A 102 -7.47 -5.73 -13.63
N MET A 103 -6.81 -5.25 -14.70
CA MET A 103 -5.65 -4.36 -14.59
C MET A 103 -6.01 -3.05 -13.90
N ILE A 104 -7.12 -2.43 -14.29
CA ILE A 104 -7.60 -1.19 -13.67
C ILE A 104 -7.94 -1.43 -12.19
N PHE A 105 -8.63 -2.54 -11.89
CA PHE A 105 -8.96 -2.91 -10.52
C PHE A 105 -7.70 -3.12 -9.66
N ARG A 106 -6.71 -3.83 -10.19
CA ARG A 106 -5.42 -4.05 -9.54
C ARG A 106 -4.71 -2.73 -9.26
N LYS A 107 -4.60 -1.84 -10.26
CA LYS A 107 -3.94 -0.54 -10.10
C LYS A 107 -4.60 0.29 -8.99
N LYS A 108 -5.93 0.37 -8.97
CA LYS A 108 -6.68 1.06 -7.89
C LYS A 108 -6.47 0.41 -6.51
N LYS A 109 -6.33 -0.92 -6.45
CA LYS A 109 -6.05 -1.66 -5.22
C LYS A 109 -4.62 -1.38 -4.73
N GLU A 110 -3.65 -1.28 -5.63
CA GLU A 110 -2.27 -0.88 -5.34
C GLU A 110 -2.20 0.58 -4.86
N GLU A 111 -2.82 1.53 -5.58
CA GLU A 111 -2.93 2.93 -5.17
C GLU A 111 -3.55 3.08 -3.77
N LYS A 112 -4.61 2.33 -3.48
CA LYS A 112 -5.27 2.35 -2.17
C LYS A 112 -4.45 1.66 -1.06
N LYS A 113 -3.64 0.65 -1.41
CA LYS A 113 -2.71 -0.02 -0.49
C LYS A 113 -1.49 0.86 -0.19
N ASN A 114 -1.08 1.67 -1.15
CA ASN A 114 0.11 2.53 -1.07
C ASN A 114 -0.20 3.91 -0.47
N ASN A 115 -1.46 4.28 -0.29
CA ASN A 115 -1.80 5.59 0.29
C ASN A 115 -1.62 5.61 1.82
N ILE A 116 -0.36 5.68 2.24
CA ILE A 116 0.08 5.76 3.64
C ILE A 116 0.04 7.18 4.19
N LEU A 117 -0.24 8.19 3.36
CA LEU A 117 -0.33 9.59 3.74
C LEU A 117 -1.77 10.07 3.54
N GLU A 118 -2.32 10.79 4.51
CA GLU A 118 -3.62 11.46 4.37
C GLU A 118 -3.39 12.97 4.39
N LYS A 119 -4.12 13.75 3.57
CA LYS A 119 -3.94 15.22 3.51
C LYS A 119 -4.11 15.90 4.87
N SER A 120 -4.98 15.37 5.73
CA SER A 120 -5.18 15.86 7.10
C SER A 120 -3.96 15.69 8.01
N ASN A 121 -2.99 14.86 7.61
CA ASN A 121 -1.78 14.58 8.36
C ASN A 121 -0.57 15.35 7.80
N ILE A 122 -0.83 16.38 6.99
CA ILE A 122 0.16 17.31 6.47
C ILE A 122 -0.07 18.66 7.15
N LEU A 123 0.90 19.10 7.95
CA LEU A 123 0.87 20.41 8.60
C LEU A 123 1.97 21.30 8.05
N LEU A 124 1.58 22.48 7.57
CA LEU A 124 2.48 23.48 7.01
C LEU A 124 2.80 24.55 8.04
N ASN A 125 3.88 25.31 7.80
CA ASN A 125 4.26 26.47 8.61
C ASN A 125 4.42 26.16 10.11
N CYS A 126 4.88 24.95 10.43
CA CYS A 126 5.14 24.50 11.78
C CYS A 126 6.34 25.24 12.40
N ARG A 127 6.40 25.24 13.73
CA ARG A 127 7.51 25.80 14.53
C ARG A 127 7.81 24.88 15.70
N ALA A 128 9.08 24.73 16.02
CA ALA A 128 9.58 24.01 17.19
C ALA A 128 10.95 24.58 17.55
N ASP A 129 11.29 24.63 18.84
CA ASP A 129 12.57 25.19 19.28
C ASP A 129 13.72 24.17 19.11
N ASN A 130 13.38 22.87 19.05
CA ASN A 130 14.34 21.77 18.96
C ASN A 130 13.71 20.50 18.34
N SER A 131 14.56 19.50 18.08
CA SER A 131 14.14 18.20 17.52
C SER A 131 13.12 17.48 18.40
N ASP A 132 13.31 17.46 19.72
CA ASP A 132 12.42 16.73 20.64
C ASP A 132 10.99 17.29 20.61
N GLU A 133 10.83 18.62 20.57
CA GLU A 133 9.53 19.25 20.41
C GLU A 133 8.86 18.87 19.10
N ALA A 134 9.62 18.83 17.99
CA ALA A 134 9.11 18.40 16.71
C ALA A 134 8.72 16.91 16.70
N ILE A 135 9.52 16.05 17.34
CA ILE A 135 9.23 14.61 17.52
C ILE A 135 7.93 14.42 18.32
N VAL A 136 7.76 15.14 19.42
CA VAL A 136 6.55 15.07 20.25
C VAL A 136 5.34 15.58 19.49
N ALA A 137 5.47 16.69 18.76
CA ALA A 137 4.38 17.23 17.93
C ALA A 137 3.97 16.23 16.83
N MET A 138 4.95 15.62 16.17
CA MET A 138 4.74 14.59 15.15
C MET A 138 4.07 13.34 15.74
N GLY A 139 4.55 12.86 16.89
CA GLY A 139 3.95 11.74 17.61
C GLY A 139 2.50 11.99 17.98
N LYS A 140 2.16 13.20 18.46
CA LYS A 140 0.77 13.59 18.75
C LYS A 140 -0.11 13.60 17.50
N LEU A 141 0.42 14.05 16.36
CA LEU A 141 -0.30 14.00 15.09
C LEU A 141 -0.60 12.56 14.66
N LEU A 142 0.41 11.68 14.70
CA LEU A 142 0.25 10.25 14.39
C LEU A 142 -0.75 9.57 15.35
N GLN A 143 -0.71 9.90 16.64
CA GLN A 143 -1.63 9.39 17.65
C GLN A 143 -3.07 9.86 17.38
N GLY A 144 -3.26 11.16 17.11
CA GLY A 144 -4.55 11.76 16.80
C GLY A 144 -5.18 11.18 15.53
N ALA A 145 -4.37 10.81 14.54
CA ALA A 145 -4.78 10.11 13.33
C ALA A 145 -5.05 8.60 13.54
N GLY A 146 -4.82 8.07 14.75
CA GLY A 146 -5.08 6.67 15.10
C GLY A 146 -4.03 5.67 14.60
N TYR A 147 -2.84 6.13 14.20
CA TYR A 147 -1.76 5.25 13.74
C TYR A 147 -1.00 4.57 14.88
N ILE A 148 -0.90 5.24 16.04
CA ILE A 148 -0.07 4.78 17.17
C ILE A 148 -0.78 4.95 18.52
N ASP A 149 -0.29 4.22 19.53
CA ASP A 149 -0.54 4.46 20.95
C ASP A 149 0.52 5.38 21.59
N GLU A 150 0.21 5.93 22.79
CA GLU A 150 1.02 6.94 23.48
C GLU A 150 2.48 6.53 23.70
N GLY A 151 2.72 5.26 24.03
CA GLY A 151 4.07 4.74 24.28
C GLY A 151 5.02 4.86 23.08
N TYR A 152 4.50 4.96 21.86
CA TYR A 152 5.31 5.10 20.65
C TYR A 152 6.06 6.43 20.60
N ILE A 153 5.51 7.51 21.18
CA ILE A 153 6.14 8.84 21.17
C ILE A 153 7.48 8.81 21.92
N GLN A 154 7.52 8.15 23.08
CA GLN A 154 8.77 7.98 23.82
C GLN A 154 9.78 7.14 23.03
N GLY A 155 9.31 6.10 22.33
CA GLY A 155 10.16 5.32 21.43
C GLY A 155 10.73 6.16 20.28
N MET A 156 10.00 7.14 19.75
CA MET A 156 10.52 8.05 18.73
C MET A 156 11.66 8.94 19.25
N LEU A 157 11.53 9.45 20.48
CA LEU A 157 12.56 10.25 21.14
C LEU A 157 13.81 9.41 21.40
N ASN A 158 13.65 8.24 22.02
CA ASN A 158 14.75 7.33 22.29
C ASN A 158 15.51 6.96 21.01
N ARG A 159 14.76 6.66 19.93
CA ARG A 159 15.32 6.32 18.63
C ARG A 159 16.23 7.41 18.10
N ASP A 160 15.80 8.67 18.15
CA ASP A 160 16.57 9.82 17.66
C ASP A 160 17.78 10.12 18.55
N HIS A 161 17.62 10.03 19.88
CA HIS A 161 18.72 10.24 20.83
C HIS A 161 19.80 9.16 20.75
N SER A 162 19.43 7.92 20.42
CA SER A 162 20.40 6.83 20.21
C SER A 162 21.18 7.02 18.91
N LEU A 163 20.50 7.42 17.83
CA LEU A 163 21.09 7.71 16.54
C LEU A 163 20.13 8.61 15.77
N THR A 164 20.59 9.80 15.42
CA THR A 164 19.79 10.83 14.74
C THR A 164 18.95 10.26 13.60
N THR A 165 17.70 10.71 13.53
CA THR A 165 16.76 10.45 12.44
C THR A 165 16.82 11.51 11.34
N TYR A 166 17.76 12.45 11.44
CA TYR A 166 18.14 13.33 10.33
C TYR A 166 18.87 12.52 9.25
N ILE A 167 18.41 12.61 8.00
CA ILE A 167 18.93 11.83 6.87
C ILE A 167 19.62 12.68 5.80
N GLY A 168 19.78 13.98 6.04
CA GLY A 168 20.28 14.94 5.05
C GLY A 168 19.15 15.62 4.28
N ASN A 169 19.52 16.51 3.36
CA ASN A 169 18.60 17.26 2.50
C ASN A 169 17.47 17.99 3.27
N ASP A 170 17.77 18.52 4.44
CA ASP A 170 16.79 19.16 5.33
C ASP A 170 15.61 18.26 5.75
N ILE A 171 15.80 16.93 5.79
CA ILE A 171 14.77 15.95 6.14
C ILE A 171 15.13 15.20 7.44
N ALA A 172 14.15 15.09 8.34
CA ALA A 172 14.17 14.18 9.48
C ALA A 172 13.00 13.19 9.40
N ILE A 173 13.23 11.95 9.81
CA ILE A 173 12.28 10.83 9.70
C ILE A 173 12.03 10.15 11.06
N PRO A 174 11.48 10.85 12.06
CA PRO A 174 11.30 10.27 13.39
C PRO A 174 10.35 9.06 13.35
N HIS A 175 10.80 7.96 13.96
CA HIS A 175 10.09 6.68 14.04
C HIS A 175 10.45 5.98 15.35
N GLY A 176 9.61 5.04 15.82
CA GLY A 176 9.83 4.34 17.07
C GLY A 176 10.95 3.30 17.00
N GLU A 177 11.52 2.97 18.16
CA GLU A 177 12.38 1.79 18.33
C GLU A 177 11.60 0.48 18.10
N TYR A 178 12.33 -0.63 17.93
CA TYR A 178 11.71 -1.94 17.68
C TYR A 178 10.81 -2.40 18.84
N GLU A 179 11.17 -2.02 20.06
CA GLU A 179 10.52 -2.36 21.33
C GLU A 179 9.09 -1.79 21.42
N VAL A 180 8.80 -0.70 20.71
CA VAL A 180 7.47 -0.06 20.70
C VAL A 180 6.63 -0.40 19.48
N LYS A 181 7.05 -1.37 18.64
CA LYS A 181 6.31 -1.77 17.42
C LYS A 181 4.85 -2.16 17.69
N ASP A 182 4.56 -2.73 18.85
CA ASP A 182 3.21 -3.18 19.22
C ASP A 182 2.27 -1.99 19.52
N CYS A 183 2.83 -0.78 19.69
CA CYS A 183 2.06 0.46 19.77
C CYS A 183 1.55 0.94 18.39
N VAL A 184 1.97 0.33 17.27
CA VAL A 184 1.51 0.71 15.93
C VAL A 184 0.18 0.02 15.61
N LYS A 185 -0.89 0.80 15.46
CA LYS A 185 -2.24 0.32 15.11
C LYS A 185 -2.40 0.12 13.60
N LYS A 186 -1.93 1.09 12.81
CA LYS A 186 -2.05 1.13 11.35
C LYS A 186 -0.77 1.74 10.76
N THR A 187 -0.26 1.15 9.67
CA THR A 187 0.85 1.73 8.91
C THR A 187 0.41 3.06 8.29
N GLY A 188 1.21 4.11 8.47
CA GLY A 188 0.94 5.45 7.95
C GLY A 188 2.09 6.42 8.23
N ILE A 189 2.09 7.54 7.52
CA ILE A 189 3.01 8.64 7.73
C ILE A 189 2.27 9.96 7.97
N ALA A 190 2.95 10.90 8.61
CA ALA A 190 2.52 12.28 8.76
C ALA A 190 3.68 13.22 8.43
N VAL A 191 3.37 14.43 7.97
CA VAL A 191 4.35 15.39 7.46
C VAL A 191 4.16 16.73 8.14
N MET A 192 5.25 17.30 8.63
CA MET A 192 5.29 18.64 9.19
C MET A 192 6.37 19.44 8.47
N ILE A 193 5.99 20.59 7.92
CA ILE A 193 6.90 21.51 7.23
C ILE A 193 7.24 22.67 8.16
N TYR A 194 8.54 22.89 8.36
CA TYR A 194 9.13 23.94 9.17
C TYR A 194 9.94 24.88 8.26
N PRO A 195 9.35 25.96 7.72
CA PRO A 195 10.01 26.81 6.73
C PRO A 195 11.34 27.41 7.21
N ASP A 196 11.40 27.81 8.49
CA ASP A 196 12.59 28.37 9.13
C ASP A 196 13.65 27.31 9.48
N GLY A 197 13.24 26.03 9.47
CA GLY A 197 14.04 24.88 9.85
C GLY A 197 14.25 24.73 11.36
N ILE A 198 14.55 23.50 11.77
CA ILE A 198 14.89 23.13 13.14
C ILE A 198 16.32 22.62 13.13
N LYS A 199 17.15 23.05 14.09
CA LYS A 199 18.47 22.43 14.29
C LYS A 199 18.28 20.97 14.68
N TRP A 200 18.82 20.05 13.88
CA TRP A 200 18.69 18.61 14.10
C TRP A 200 20.04 17.95 13.92
N ALA A 201 20.62 17.44 15.01
CA ALA A 201 22.02 17.00 15.05
C ALA A 201 22.98 18.08 14.48
N ASP A 202 23.72 17.75 13.43
CA ASP A 202 24.65 18.63 12.70
C ASP A 202 23.99 19.37 11.52
N GLY A 203 22.73 19.07 11.22
CA GLY A 203 21.96 19.66 10.12
C GLY A 203 20.81 20.55 10.56
N ARG A 204 19.95 20.87 9.58
CA ARG A 204 18.74 21.68 9.76
C ARG A 204 17.58 21.01 9.03
N ALA A 205 16.62 20.45 9.77
CA ALA A 205 15.43 19.83 9.18
C ALA A 205 14.35 20.88 8.89
N ARG A 206 13.87 20.96 7.64
CA ARG A 206 12.67 21.72 7.24
C ARG A 206 11.49 20.81 6.94
N ILE A 207 11.73 19.53 6.64
CA ILE A 207 10.70 18.52 6.43
C ILE A 207 10.87 17.46 7.51
N VAL A 208 9.83 17.25 8.33
CA VAL A 208 9.80 16.18 9.32
C VAL A 208 8.71 15.20 8.91
N ILE A 209 9.09 13.93 8.70
CA ILE A 209 8.17 12.86 8.26
C ILE A 209 8.10 11.79 9.35
N GLY A 210 7.02 11.79 10.12
CA GLY A 210 6.78 10.78 11.15
C GLY A 210 6.33 9.47 10.53
N ILE A 211 6.95 8.36 10.93
CA ILE A 211 6.63 7.04 10.39
C ILE A 211 6.07 6.13 11.48
N ALA A 212 4.87 5.61 11.24
CA ALA A 212 4.27 4.51 11.99
C ALA A 212 4.19 3.31 11.04
N ALA A 213 5.00 2.29 11.24
CA ALA A 213 5.06 1.14 10.32
C ALA A 213 5.04 -0.18 11.08
N LYS A 214 4.29 -1.17 10.54
CA LYS A 214 4.34 -2.55 11.02
C LYS A 214 5.39 -3.33 10.23
N ASN A 215 6.22 -4.10 10.93
CA ASN A 215 7.20 -5.02 10.32
C ASN A 215 8.10 -4.33 9.26
N ASP A 216 8.29 -4.94 8.10
CA ASP A 216 9.23 -4.52 7.05
C ASP A 216 8.73 -3.33 6.20
N ASP A 217 7.50 -2.84 6.42
CA ASP A 217 6.94 -1.68 5.70
C ASP A 217 7.84 -0.44 5.83
N HIS A 218 8.57 -0.32 6.95
CA HIS A 218 9.46 0.81 7.22
C HIS A 218 10.48 1.04 6.10
N MET A 219 11.09 -0.04 5.57
CA MET A 219 12.12 0.08 4.53
C MET A 219 11.55 0.57 3.20
N ALA A 220 10.35 0.12 2.84
CA ALA A 220 9.68 0.57 1.62
C ALA A 220 9.33 2.06 1.69
N ILE A 221 8.90 2.54 2.86
CA ILE A 221 8.61 3.96 3.11
C ILE A 221 9.88 4.80 2.95
N LEU A 222 11.01 4.36 3.53
CA LEU A 222 12.28 5.06 3.43
C LEU A 222 12.81 5.13 2.00
N ALA A 223 12.73 4.02 1.25
CA ALA A 223 13.14 3.99 -0.14
C ALA A 223 12.34 5.00 -0.97
N ASN A 224 11.02 5.07 -0.75
CA ASN A 224 10.12 6.00 -1.43
C ASN A 224 10.45 7.48 -1.09
N ILE A 225 10.70 7.78 0.19
CA ILE A 225 11.12 9.13 0.62
C ILE A 225 12.44 9.52 -0.04
N ALA A 226 13.43 8.62 -0.06
CA ALA A 226 14.74 8.88 -0.65
C ALA A 226 14.66 9.09 -2.17
N GLU A 227 13.82 8.33 -2.88
CA GLU A 227 13.57 8.50 -4.30
C GLU A 227 12.96 9.87 -4.62
N LYS A 228 11.99 10.31 -3.82
CA LYS A 228 11.23 11.54 -4.07
C LYS A 228 11.94 12.82 -3.61
N LEU A 229 12.67 12.74 -2.52
CA LEU A 229 13.32 13.88 -1.87
C LEU A 229 14.86 13.80 -1.90
N GLY A 230 15.43 12.97 -2.78
CA GLY A 230 16.87 12.83 -2.96
C GLY A 230 17.53 14.10 -3.55
N GLU A 231 16.77 14.92 -4.27
CA GLU A 231 17.24 16.16 -4.89
C GLU A 231 16.74 17.39 -4.13
N MET A 232 17.63 18.36 -3.89
CA MET A 232 17.29 19.59 -3.15
C MET A 232 16.19 20.41 -3.84
N GLU A 233 16.07 20.35 -5.17
CA GLU A 233 14.96 21.02 -5.89
C GLU A 233 13.59 20.52 -5.42
N MET A 234 13.44 19.21 -5.19
CA MET A 234 12.19 18.64 -4.68
C MET A 234 11.94 19.04 -3.23
N VAL A 235 12.99 19.12 -2.42
CA VAL A 235 12.90 19.61 -1.04
C VAL A 235 12.39 21.05 -1.01
N GLU A 236 12.96 21.95 -1.82
CA GLU A 236 12.50 23.34 -1.89
C GLU A 236 11.05 23.44 -2.36
N LYS A 237 10.66 22.62 -3.35
CA LYS A 237 9.28 22.55 -3.82
C LYS A 237 8.30 22.10 -2.74
N VAL A 238 8.67 21.11 -1.93
CA VAL A 238 7.86 20.64 -0.80
C VAL A 238 7.78 21.71 0.29
N VAL A 239 8.88 22.38 0.63
CA VAL A 239 8.91 23.41 1.67
C VAL A 239 8.09 24.64 1.29
N ALA A 240 8.09 25.04 0.01
CA ALA A 240 7.30 26.17 -0.50
C ALA A 240 5.86 25.81 -0.90
N GLY A 241 5.52 24.52 -0.93
CA GLY A 241 4.26 23.99 -1.44
C GLY A 241 3.09 24.10 -0.45
N ASP A 242 1.89 23.95 -0.98
CA ASP A 242 0.67 23.75 -0.21
C ASP A 242 0.44 22.25 0.10
N VAL A 243 -0.64 21.94 0.82
CA VAL A 243 -0.96 20.56 1.23
C VAL A 243 -1.11 19.63 0.03
N ASP A 244 -1.68 20.14 -1.07
CA ASP A 244 -1.87 19.37 -2.29
C ASP A 244 -0.54 19.06 -2.97
N THR A 245 0.34 20.05 -3.09
CA THR A 245 1.70 19.87 -3.61
C THR A 245 2.49 18.84 -2.79
N VAL A 246 2.49 18.96 -1.46
CA VAL A 246 3.18 18.02 -0.57
C VAL A 246 2.61 16.61 -0.72
N TYR A 247 1.28 16.49 -0.74
CA TYR A 247 0.60 15.22 -0.91
C TYR A 247 0.91 14.57 -2.26
N GLU A 248 0.85 15.32 -3.37
CA GLU A 248 1.13 14.80 -4.71
C GLU A 248 2.57 14.30 -4.82
N ILE A 249 3.53 15.04 -4.29
CA ILE A 249 4.95 14.63 -4.31
C ILE A 249 5.12 13.35 -3.46
N LEU A 250 4.62 13.33 -2.23
CA LEU A 250 4.90 12.25 -1.28
C LEU A 250 4.01 11.01 -1.43
N ALA A 251 2.79 11.15 -1.97
CA ALA A 251 1.83 10.06 -2.18
C ALA A 251 1.70 9.63 -3.64
N GLY A 252 2.04 10.48 -4.63
CA GLY A 252 1.96 10.13 -6.04
C GLY A 252 3.08 9.19 -6.49
N ASP A 253 2.89 8.42 -7.57
CA ASP A 253 3.99 7.72 -8.22
C ASP A 253 4.89 8.75 -8.92
N ALA A 254 6.22 8.55 -8.89
CA ALA A 254 7.13 9.39 -9.67
C ALA A 254 6.71 9.34 -11.15
N ALA A 255 6.50 10.52 -11.74
CA ALA A 255 6.08 10.67 -13.13
C ALA A 255 7.14 10.16 -14.13
#